data_AF-A0A7S1M725-F1
#
_entry.id   AF-A0A7S1M725-F1
#
_cell.length_a   1.000
_cell.length_b   1.000
_cell.length_c   1.000
_cell.angle_alpha   90.00
_cell.angle_beta   90.00
_cell.angle_gamma   90.00
#
_symmetry.space_group_name_H-M   'P 1'
#
loop_
_entity.id
_entity.type
_entity.pdbx_description
1 polymer ?
#
loop_
_entity_poly.entity_id
_entity_poly.type
_entity_poly.pdbx_seq_one_letter_code
_entity_poly.pdbx_strand_id
1 'polypeptide(L)'
;VPALPGSALMQAIQEPRTEAPVGISALAARRLRRRPPNIMDISFPPPTIHTEPSPERTWDGIVFPNGMRLPKPMSVTPSSCSSYRHIVTPGTPDPIRSDLKIIAGDVGAVLFDFDGTLTASPGESAQRCRKKLELNERAPLLAPRLRALRDAGMVLGIISKSSELTIRCALREAGLMEYFDGPLLGKAVGLEGKAGFIEELVVAGDLGQLGSEGLRRVLLVDDDVRELDRARARGIQVYAAPGEGGLQDDDFEEIFVGLGLPPTPSQAPASGRNSPGSGVSSSPLPSPATMTGSRGSVVSRTSGTSSPGICLQSARPSPRWSHSSGATSPPSPRISVASTPLPPLAPRSRPLVRARPASAGAHRSPRRSHTHPGDLLLVA
;
A
#
# COMPACT_ATOMS: atom_id res chain seq x y z
N VAL A 1 -14.34 -67.04 -59.42
CA VAL A 1 -13.18 -66.23 -58.95
C VAL A 1 -13.01 -66.50 -57.46
N PRO A 2 -11.80 -66.87 -56.98
CA PRO A 2 -11.59 -67.34 -55.61
C PRO A 2 -11.34 -66.20 -54.60
N ALA A 3 -11.31 -66.56 -53.32
CA ALA A 3 -10.94 -65.67 -52.21
C ALA A 3 -9.41 -65.49 -52.07
N LEU A 4 -9.01 -64.46 -51.33
CA LEU A 4 -7.64 -64.31 -50.80
C LEU A 4 -7.69 -63.95 -49.29
N PRO A 5 -6.78 -64.49 -48.46
CA PRO A 5 -6.65 -64.13 -47.05
C PRO A 5 -5.75 -62.90 -46.85
N GLY A 6 -5.77 -62.32 -45.65
CA GLY A 6 -4.83 -61.27 -45.25
C GLY A 6 -3.54 -61.81 -44.61
N SER A 7 -2.59 -60.89 -44.39
CA SER A 7 -1.48 -61.04 -43.44
C SER A 7 -0.95 -59.66 -43.06
N ALA A 8 -0.47 -59.50 -41.83
CA ALA A 8 0.13 -58.25 -41.36
C ALA A 8 1.60 -58.15 -41.80
N LEU A 9 2.12 -56.92 -41.91
CA LEU A 9 3.56 -56.68 -41.95
C LEU A 9 3.89 -55.36 -41.25
N MET A 10 4.85 -55.40 -40.33
CA MET A 10 5.25 -54.25 -39.51
C MET A 10 6.04 -53.23 -40.33
N GLN A 11 5.71 -51.94 -40.22
CA GLN A 11 6.65 -50.88 -40.60
C GLN A 11 7.34 -50.35 -39.36
N ALA A 12 8.57 -50.81 -39.12
CA ALA A 12 9.49 -50.16 -38.21
C ALA A 12 10.18 -49.01 -38.95
N ILE A 13 9.88 -47.76 -38.58
CA ILE A 13 10.63 -46.59 -39.05
C ILE A 13 11.78 -46.37 -38.07
N GLN A 14 13.02 -46.44 -38.57
CA GLN A 14 14.22 -46.18 -37.79
C GLN A 14 14.46 -44.67 -37.68
N GLU A 15 14.51 -44.13 -36.47
CA GLU A 15 15.07 -42.80 -36.23
C GLU A 15 16.61 -42.88 -36.18
N PRO A 16 17.33 -41.95 -36.84
CA PRO A 16 18.78 -41.93 -36.81
C PRO A 16 19.30 -41.43 -35.45
N ARG A 17 20.20 -42.20 -34.83
CA ARG A 17 20.94 -41.75 -33.64
C ARG A 17 21.97 -40.69 -34.03
N THR A 18 21.72 -39.44 -33.67
CA THR A 18 22.76 -38.41 -33.64
C THR A 18 23.60 -38.59 -32.38
N GLU A 19 24.80 -39.17 -32.52
CA GLU A 19 25.77 -39.18 -31.42
C GLU A 19 26.40 -37.79 -31.26
N ALA A 20 26.41 -37.27 -30.03
CA ALA A 20 27.11 -36.05 -29.64
C ALA A 20 28.06 -36.35 -28.48
N PRO A 21 29.28 -35.77 -28.46
CA PRO A 21 30.37 -36.28 -27.64
C PRO A 21 30.25 -35.97 -26.14
N VAL A 22 30.85 -36.84 -25.33
CA VAL A 22 30.92 -36.72 -23.87
C VAL A 22 31.84 -35.55 -23.48
N GLY A 23 31.24 -34.45 -23.03
CA GLY A 23 31.91 -33.34 -22.35
C GLY A 23 31.75 -33.44 -20.82
N ILE A 24 32.86 -33.44 -20.08
CA ILE A 24 32.87 -33.73 -18.64
C ILE A 24 32.81 -32.45 -17.78
N SER A 25 31.92 -32.46 -16.78
CA SER A 25 31.88 -31.62 -15.57
C SER A 25 31.82 -30.08 -15.70
N ALA A 26 30.64 -29.54 -15.36
CA ALA A 26 30.52 -28.31 -14.56
C ALA A 26 29.39 -28.49 -13.52
N LEU A 27 29.65 -28.19 -12.25
CA LEU A 27 28.74 -28.54 -11.14
C LEU A 27 27.42 -27.76 -11.17
N ALA A 28 26.33 -28.44 -10.82
CA ALA A 28 25.02 -27.83 -10.61
C ALA A 28 25.02 -26.88 -9.40
N ALA A 29 25.01 -25.58 -9.65
CA ALA A 29 24.86 -24.54 -8.62
C ALA A 29 23.41 -24.41 -8.10
N ARG A 30 22.80 -25.53 -7.66
CA ARG A 30 21.53 -25.52 -6.90
C ARG A 30 21.77 -24.78 -5.58
N ARG A 31 21.54 -23.46 -5.56
CA ARG A 31 21.51 -22.64 -4.34
C ARG A 31 20.29 -23.01 -3.48
N LEU A 32 20.40 -24.13 -2.78
CA LEU A 32 19.61 -24.44 -1.60
C LEU A 32 19.71 -23.25 -0.64
N ARG A 33 18.65 -22.42 -0.58
CA ARG A 33 18.50 -21.42 0.49
C ARG A 33 18.43 -22.19 1.80
N ARG A 34 19.56 -22.28 2.51
CA ARG A 34 19.60 -22.79 3.89
C ARG A 34 18.59 -21.97 4.69
N ARG A 35 17.58 -22.62 5.28
CA ARG A 35 16.89 -22.02 6.42
C ARG A 35 17.96 -21.69 7.47
N PRO A 36 17.92 -20.52 8.14
CA PRO A 36 18.74 -20.33 9.33
C PRO A 36 18.40 -21.43 10.35
N PRO A 37 19.35 -21.87 11.19
CA PRO A 37 19.07 -22.84 12.23
C PRO A 37 17.96 -22.29 13.16
N ASN A 38 17.06 -23.17 13.58
CA ASN A 38 16.00 -22.83 14.51
C ASN A 38 16.63 -22.47 15.87
N ILE A 39 16.78 -21.18 16.17
CA ILE A 39 17.24 -20.72 17.48
C ILE A 39 16.17 -21.08 18.50
N MET A 40 16.50 -21.99 19.40
CA MET A 40 15.59 -22.45 20.45
C MET A 40 15.34 -21.33 21.46
N ASP A 41 14.09 -21.25 21.92
CA ASP A 41 13.61 -20.70 23.19
C ASP A 41 14.57 -19.73 23.92
N ILE A 42 14.76 -18.54 23.34
CA ILE A 42 15.14 -17.38 24.15
C ILE A 42 13.90 -16.99 24.95
N SER A 43 13.76 -17.59 26.12
CA SER A 43 12.78 -17.19 27.13
C SER A 43 13.16 -15.80 27.63
N PHE A 44 12.63 -14.77 26.99
CA PHE A 44 12.76 -13.39 27.46
C PHE A 44 12.02 -13.27 28.79
N PRO A 45 12.68 -12.82 29.88
CA PRO A 45 11.95 -12.44 31.08
C PRO A 45 10.96 -11.33 30.73
N PRO A 46 9.79 -11.25 31.40
CA PRO A 46 8.81 -10.20 31.13
C PRO A 46 9.48 -8.83 31.31
N PRO A 47 9.17 -7.83 30.46
CA PRO A 47 9.83 -6.54 30.52
C PRO A 47 9.55 -5.88 31.87
N THR A 48 10.59 -5.77 32.70
CA THR A 48 10.52 -4.97 33.92
C THR A 48 10.20 -3.54 33.53
N ILE A 49 8.98 -3.09 33.84
CA ILE A 49 8.57 -1.70 33.63
C ILE A 49 9.37 -0.85 34.60
N HIS A 50 10.54 -0.41 34.15
CA HIS A 50 11.22 0.72 34.75
C HIS A 50 10.38 1.96 34.45
N THR A 51 9.42 2.21 35.33
CA THR A 51 8.87 3.53 35.56
C THR A 51 10.03 4.39 36.05
N GLU A 52 10.77 4.98 35.11
CA GLU A 52 11.63 6.13 35.37
C GLU A 52 10.77 7.14 36.16
N PRO A 53 11.13 7.46 37.41
CA PRO A 53 10.42 8.49 38.14
C PRO A 53 10.69 9.80 37.40
N SER A 54 9.67 10.29 36.69
CA SER A 54 9.67 11.65 36.11
C SER A 54 10.24 12.60 37.17
N PRO A 55 11.22 13.45 36.85
CA PRO A 55 11.84 14.33 37.83
C PRO A 55 10.81 15.32 38.36
N GLU A 56 10.17 14.95 39.47
CA GLU A 56 9.37 15.86 40.26
C GLU A 56 10.28 17.03 40.62
N ARG A 57 9.93 18.23 40.15
CA ARG A 57 10.55 19.44 40.65
C ARG A 57 10.13 19.60 42.10
N THR A 58 10.97 19.13 43.00
CA THR A 58 10.89 19.39 44.43
C THR A 58 10.93 20.91 44.62
N TRP A 59 9.75 21.52 44.70
CA TRP A 59 9.62 22.87 45.21
C TRP A 59 9.76 22.78 46.72
N ASP A 60 11.01 22.86 47.18
CA ASP A 60 11.34 22.80 48.61
C ASP A 60 10.48 23.81 49.39
N GLY A 61 9.93 23.32 50.51
CA GLY A 61 8.78 23.94 51.16
C GLY A 61 9.08 25.31 51.77
N ILE A 62 8.73 26.39 51.07
CA ILE A 62 8.57 27.71 51.69
C ILE A 62 7.27 27.70 52.50
N VAL A 63 7.39 27.37 53.79
CA VAL A 63 6.29 27.42 54.76
C VAL A 63 5.94 28.88 55.04
N PHE A 64 4.94 29.41 54.36
CA PHE A 64 4.38 30.74 54.64
C PHE A 64 3.43 30.67 55.84
N PRO A 65 3.72 31.36 56.96
CA PRO A 65 2.80 31.42 58.10
C PRO A 65 1.62 32.37 57.83
N ASN A 66 0.43 31.94 58.24
CA ASN A 66 -0.77 32.74 58.50
C ASN A 66 -1.29 33.74 57.44
N GLY A 67 -2.43 33.35 56.84
CA GLY A 67 -3.67 34.12 57.08
C GLY A 67 -4.06 35.21 56.08
N MET A 68 -3.21 35.61 55.14
CA MET A 68 -3.55 36.62 54.13
C MET A 68 -4.10 35.98 52.84
N ARG A 69 -5.40 36.18 52.56
CA ARG A 69 -5.99 35.83 51.26
C ARG A 69 -5.50 36.83 50.20
N LEU A 70 -4.47 36.44 49.44
CA LEU A 70 -3.97 37.23 48.32
C LEU A 70 -5.09 37.39 47.27
N PRO A 71 -5.42 38.62 46.82
CA PRO A 71 -6.44 38.80 45.79
C PRO A 71 -5.96 38.16 44.49
N LYS A 72 -6.82 37.34 43.85
CA LYS A 72 -6.52 36.78 42.53
C LYS A 72 -6.28 37.93 41.55
N PRO A 73 -5.15 37.98 40.83
CA PRO A 73 -5.00 38.93 39.74
C PRO A 73 -6.03 38.57 38.67
N MET A 74 -7.04 39.43 38.50
CA MET A 74 -7.95 39.34 37.38
C MET A 74 -7.18 39.76 36.14
N SER A 75 -6.61 38.79 35.43
CA SER A 75 -6.06 39.01 34.10
C SER A 75 -7.20 39.40 33.16
N VAL A 76 -7.36 40.71 32.96
CA VAL A 76 -8.26 41.28 31.95
C VAL A 76 -7.67 40.93 30.58
N THR A 77 -7.94 39.71 30.12
CA THR A 77 -7.68 39.32 28.74
C THR A 77 -8.54 40.22 27.83
N PRO A 78 -7.97 40.81 26.76
CA PRO A 78 -8.68 41.76 25.91
C PRO A 78 -9.75 41.05 25.07
N SER A 79 -10.93 40.86 25.66
CA SER A 79 -12.11 40.31 25.02
C SER A 79 -12.76 41.32 24.07
N SER A 80 -12.14 41.54 22.90
CA SER A 80 -12.75 42.14 21.71
C SER A 80 -11.82 42.07 20.49
N CYS A 81 -11.75 40.91 19.82
CA CYS A 81 -11.24 40.82 18.45
C CYS A 81 -11.76 39.57 17.70
N SER A 82 -13.05 39.23 17.90
CA SER A 82 -13.72 38.17 17.14
C SER A 82 -14.08 38.58 15.70
N SER A 83 -13.93 39.87 15.36
CA SER A 83 -14.05 40.39 13.99
C SER A 83 -12.80 40.11 13.15
N TYR A 84 -12.35 38.85 13.15
CA TYR A 84 -11.56 38.33 12.04
C TYR A 84 -12.50 38.28 10.83
N ARG A 85 -12.56 39.38 10.07
CA ARG A 85 -13.09 39.37 8.71
C ARG A 85 -12.45 38.18 8.00
N HIS A 86 -13.25 37.37 7.31
CA HIS A 86 -12.71 36.29 6.50
C HIS A 86 -11.74 36.88 5.47
N ILE A 87 -10.44 36.82 5.77
CA ILE A 87 -9.40 37.00 4.78
C ILE A 87 -9.55 35.77 3.90
N VAL A 88 -10.24 35.95 2.77
CA VAL A 88 -10.32 34.96 1.70
C VAL A 88 -8.95 34.97 1.03
N THR A 89 -7.96 34.41 1.73
CA THR A 89 -6.69 34.02 1.15
C THR A 89 -7.05 33.13 -0.04
N PRO A 90 -6.70 33.52 -1.29
CA PRO A 90 -7.09 32.75 -2.45
C PRO A 90 -6.52 31.33 -2.29
N GLY A 91 -7.42 30.36 -2.11
CA GLY A 91 -7.02 28.98 -1.88
C GLY A 91 -6.21 28.49 -3.07
N THR A 92 -5.03 27.91 -2.80
CA THR A 92 -4.28 27.20 -3.84
C THR A 92 -5.23 26.17 -4.47
N PRO A 93 -5.42 26.20 -5.82
CA PRO A 93 -6.35 25.28 -6.47
C PRO A 93 -5.93 23.83 -6.22
N ASP A 94 -6.92 22.95 -6.10
CA ASP A 94 -6.65 21.52 -5.91
C ASP A 94 -5.84 20.95 -7.10
N PRO A 95 -4.80 20.14 -6.84
CA PRO A 95 -4.02 19.48 -7.89
C PRO A 95 -4.90 18.65 -8.82
N ILE A 96 -4.70 18.80 -10.14
CA ILE A 96 -5.47 18.08 -11.15
C ILE A 96 -5.00 16.61 -11.17
N ARG A 97 -5.95 15.66 -11.04
CA ARG A 97 -5.64 14.22 -10.90
C ARG A 97 -4.85 13.64 -12.09
N SER A 98 -5.05 14.15 -13.30
CA SER A 98 -4.29 13.77 -14.50
C SER A 98 -2.78 14.06 -14.37
N ASP A 99 -2.43 15.15 -13.69
CA ASP A 99 -1.07 15.69 -13.63
C ASP A 99 -0.24 14.99 -12.54
N LEU A 100 -0.83 13.96 -11.92
CA LEU A 100 -0.30 13.15 -10.82
C LEU A 100 -0.21 11.66 -11.21
N LYS A 101 -0.22 11.34 -12.51
CA LYS A 101 0.18 10.05 -13.08
C LYS A 101 1.56 10.17 -13.72
N ILE A 102 2.59 10.30 -12.88
CA ILE A 102 3.98 10.51 -13.28
C ILE A 102 4.83 9.31 -12.84
N ILE A 103 5.09 8.41 -13.78
CA ILE A 103 6.03 7.30 -13.66
C ILE A 103 7.17 7.57 -14.65
N ALA A 104 8.41 7.62 -14.16
CA ALA A 104 9.62 7.99 -14.90
C ALA A 104 10.55 6.80 -15.20
N GLY A 105 10.12 5.57 -14.86
CA GLY A 105 10.93 4.36 -14.90
C GLY A 105 11.80 4.16 -13.65
N ASP A 106 12.53 3.05 -13.61
CA ASP A 106 13.43 2.64 -12.50
C ASP A 106 12.82 2.73 -11.08
N VAL A 107 11.54 2.35 -10.96
CA VAL A 107 10.89 2.14 -9.67
C VAL A 107 11.36 0.81 -9.10
N GLY A 108 11.91 0.83 -7.88
CA GLY A 108 12.29 -0.37 -7.13
C GLY A 108 11.35 -0.69 -5.95
N ALA A 109 10.48 0.24 -5.58
CA ALA A 109 9.44 0.00 -4.57
C ALA A 109 8.12 0.72 -4.91
N VAL A 110 6.99 0.05 -4.69
CA VAL A 110 5.65 0.63 -4.85
C VAL A 110 4.96 0.65 -3.49
N LEU A 111 4.52 1.83 -3.07
CA LEU A 111 3.81 2.05 -1.81
C LEU A 111 2.38 2.50 -2.11
N PHE A 112 1.40 1.72 -1.68
CA PHE A 112 -0.03 2.04 -1.87
C PHE A 112 -0.63 2.68 -0.61
N ASP A 113 -1.62 3.57 -0.73
CA ASP A 113 -2.61 3.66 0.37
C ASP A 113 -3.42 2.36 0.38
N PHE A 114 -3.86 1.99 1.57
CA PHE A 114 -4.84 0.96 1.79
C PHE A 114 -6.26 1.46 1.46
N ASP A 115 -6.62 2.62 2.00
CA ASP A 115 -7.96 3.20 1.88
C ASP A 115 -8.08 3.95 0.54
N GLY A 116 -9.27 3.89 -0.09
CA GLY A 116 -9.55 4.54 -1.38
C GLY A 116 -8.75 4.02 -2.59
N THR A 117 -7.67 3.29 -2.38
CA THR A 117 -6.76 2.75 -3.42
C THR A 117 -6.90 1.22 -3.52
N LEU A 118 -6.73 0.50 -2.41
CA LEU A 118 -6.92 -0.97 -2.33
C LEU A 118 -8.31 -1.37 -1.82
N THR A 119 -9.00 -0.51 -1.06
CA THR A 119 -10.45 -0.63 -0.79
C THR A 119 -11.28 0.02 -1.91
N ALA A 120 -12.55 -0.37 -2.06
CA ALA A 120 -13.42 0.18 -3.11
C ALA A 120 -14.01 1.54 -2.70
N SER A 121 -14.37 1.70 -1.43
CA SER A 121 -14.84 2.97 -0.87
C SER A 121 -13.67 3.98 -0.75
N PRO A 122 -13.85 5.24 -1.18
CA PRO A 122 -12.96 6.36 -0.85
C PRO A 122 -12.76 6.50 0.67
N GLY A 123 -11.59 6.98 1.08
CA GLY A 123 -11.08 6.79 2.45
C GLY A 123 -11.99 7.29 3.59
N GLU A 124 -12.71 8.39 3.40
CA GLU A 124 -13.64 8.94 4.41
C GLU A 124 -14.92 8.09 4.59
N SER A 125 -15.36 7.37 3.54
CA SER A 125 -16.56 6.52 3.56
C SER A 125 -16.28 5.10 4.04
N ALA A 126 -15.02 4.67 4.02
CA ALA A 126 -14.59 3.31 4.31
C ALA A 126 -14.71 2.95 5.82
N GLN A 127 -15.89 2.51 6.25
CA GLN A 127 -16.09 1.98 7.61
C GLN A 127 -15.22 0.73 7.84
N ARG A 128 -14.52 0.62 8.99
CA ARG A 128 -13.56 -0.47 9.28
C ARG A 128 -14.09 -1.88 9.02
N CYS A 129 -15.37 -2.14 9.27
CA CYS A 129 -16.02 -3.43 9.03
C CYS A 129 -16.22 -3.76 7.54
N ARG A 130 -16.31 -2.74 6.67
CA ARG A 130 -16.46 -2.90 5.21
C ARG A 130 -15.13 -3.09 4.49
N LYS A 131 -14.05 -2.44 4.95
CA LYS A 131 -12.70 -2.54 4.36
C LYS A 131 -12.27 -3.99 4.07
N LYS A 132 -12.56 -4.91 5.01
CA LYS A 132 -12.35 -6.35 4.86
C LYS A 132 -13.17 -6.95 3.70
N LEU A 133 -14.46 -6.64 3.65
CA LEU A 133 -15.37 -7.16 2.62
C LEU A 133 -14.94 -6.69 1.23
N GLU A 134 -14.75 -5.37 1.07
CA GLU A 134 -14.34 -4.74 -0.19
C GLU A 134 -13.00 -5.28 -0.70
N LEU A 135 -12.04 -5.50 0.21
CA LEU A 135 -10.73 -6.06 -0.15
C LEU A 135 -10.82 -7.55 -0.52
N ASN A 136 -11.69 -8.33 0.15
CA ASN A 136 -11.97 -9.72 -0.24
C ASN A 136 -12.62 -9.79 -1.63
N GLU A 137 -13.57 -8.89 -1.92
CA GLU A 137 -14.26 -8.79 -3.21
C GLU A 137 -13.31 -8.37 -4.34
N ARG A 138 -12.34 -7.49 -4.05
CA ARG A 138 -11.29 -7.06 -5.02
C ARG A 138 -10.06 -7.95 -5.08
N ALA A 139 -9.87 -8.90 -4.15
CA ALA A 139 -8.71 -9.80 -4.13
C ALA A 139 -8.46 -10.56 -5.45
N PRO A 140 -9.49 -11.05 -6.20
CA PRO A 140 -9.29 -11.70 -7.49
C PRO A 140 -8.66 -10.80 -8.57
N LEU A 141 -8.93 -9.49 -8.52
CA LEU A 141 -8.31 -8.48 -9.39
C LEU A 141 -6.92 -8.11 -8.87
N LEU A 142 -6.79 -7.82 -7.56
CA LEU A 142 -5.54 -7.32 -6.97
C LEU A 142 -4.42 -8.37 -6.95
N ALA A 143 -4.71 -9.62 -6.62
CA ALA A 143 -3.70 -10.68 -6.44
C ALA A 143 -2.79 -10.92 -7.68
N PRO A 144 -3.30 -11.09 -8.91
CA PRO A 144 -2.44 -11.26 -10.08
C PRO A 144 -1.61 -10.00 -10.40
N ARG A 145 -2.15 -8.80 -10.15
CA ARG A 145 -1.46 -7.52 -10.42
C ARG A 145 -0.30 -7.29 -9.43
N LEU A 146 -0.58 -7.43 -8.14
CA LEU A 146 0.44 -7.35 -7.08
C LEU A 146 1.51 -8.45 -7.25
N ARG A 147 1.12 -9.65 -7.69
CA ARG A 147 2.07 -10.70 -8.05
C ARG A 147 3.00 -10.29 -9.19
N ALA A 148 2.46 -9.72 -10.28
CA ALA A 148 3.27 -9.29 -11.42
C ALA A 148 4.30 -8.20 -11.03
N LEU A 149 3.90 -7.22 -10.20
CA LEU A 149 4.82 -6.20 -9.68
C LEU A 149 5.96 -6.81 -8.83
N ARG A 150 5.62 -7.71 -7.90
CA ARG A 150 6.60 -8.37 -7.03
C ARG A 150 7.53 -9.33 -7.81
N ASP A 151 6.98 -10.06 -8.78
CA ASP A 151 7.74 -11.00 -9.61
C ASP A 151 8.62 -10.26 -10.64
N ALA A 152 8.32 -8.98 -10.95
CA ALA A 152 9.22 -8.03 -11.63
C ALA A 152 10.33 -7.46 -10.72
N GLY A 153 10.36 -7.82 -9.43
CA GLY A 153 11.43 -7.47 -8.49
C GLY A 153 11.24 -6.17 -7.70
N MET A 154 10.06 -5.54 -7.78
CA MET A 154 9.73 -4.39 -6.92
C MET A 154 9.30 -4.83 -5.53
N VAL A 155 9.76 -4.10 -4.51
CA VAL A 155 9.31 -4.28 -3.12
C VAL A 155 7.95 -3.59 -2.93
N LEU A 156 6.97 -4.31 -2.40
CA LEU A 156 5.60 -3.81 -2.26
C LEU A 156 5.25 -3.49 -0.81
N GLY A 157 4.87 -2.25 -0.54
CA GLY A 157 4.50 -1.77 0.79
C GLY A 157 3.17 -1.01 0.80
N ILE A 158 2.76 -0.59 2.00
CA ILE A 158 1.57 0.22 2.22
C ILE A 158 1.91 1.39 3.14
N ILE A 159 1.36 2.56 2.84
CA ILE A 159 1.47 3.77 3.66
C ILE A 159 0.09 4.44 3.78
N SER A 160 -0.53 4.33 4.95
CA SER A 160 -1.95 4.68 5.13
C SER A 160 -2.24 5.43 6.44
N LYS A 161 -3.31 6.21 6.41
CA LYS A 161 -3.91 6.87 7.59
C LYS A 161 -4.60 5.83 8.51
N SER A 162 -5.01 4.66 7.98
CA SER A 162 -5.49 3.51 8.78
C SER A 162 -4.40 2.91 9.68
N SER A 163 -4.78 2.23 10.76
CA SER A 163 -3.80 1.58 11.64
C SER A 163 -3.27 0.27 11.04
N GLU A 164 -1.98 0.00 11.27
CA GLU A 164 -1.28 -1.20 10.78
C GLU A 164 -2.01 -2.51 11.12
N LEU A 165 -2.57 -2.63 12.32
CA LEU A 165 -3.35 -3.79 12.72
C LEU A 165 -4.59 -4.01 11.82
N THR A 166 -5.30 -2.94 11.44
CA THR A 166 -6.44 -3.02 10.52
C THR A 166 -6.00 -3.46 9.13
N ILE A 167 -4.88 -2.90 8.63
CA ILE A 167 -4.29 -3.24 7.33
C ILE A 167 -3.86 -4.72 7.30
N ARG A 168 -3.02 -5.16 8.27
CA ARG A 168 -2.53 -6.54 8.38
C ARG A 168 -3.66 -7.56 8.56
N CYS A 169 -4.73 -7.23 9.27
CA CYS A 169 -5.90 -8.12 9.39
C CYS A 169 -6.61 -8.27 8.04
N ALA A 170 -6.99 -7.16 7.39
CA ALA A 170 -7.71 -7.22 6.12
C ALA A 170 -6.89 -7.89 5.01
N LEU A 171 -5.60 -7.53 4.85
CA LEU A 171 -4.70 -8.17 3.88
C LEU A 171 -4.60 -9.69 4.07
N ARG A 172 -4.54 -10.16 5.33
CA ARG A 172 -4.44 -11.60 5.64
C ARG A 172 -5.73 -12.33 5.31
N GLU A 173 -6.87 -11.72 5.62
CA GLU A 173 -8.19 -12.31 5.41
C GLU A 173 -8.59 -12.31 3.92
N ALA A 174 -8.08 -11.37 3.13
CA ALA A 174 -8.17 -11.32 1.67
C ALA A 174 -7.12 -12.20 0.95
N GLY A 175 -6.20 -12.82 1.68
CA GLY A 175 -5.08 -13.59 1.09
C GLY A 175 -3.99 -12.74 0.41
N LEU A 176 -4.10 -11.40 0.42
CA LEU A 176 -3.19 -10.48 -0.26
C LEU A 176 -1.88 -10.21 0.50
N MET A 177 -1.81 -10.55 1.79
CA MET A 177 -0.63 -10.34 2.64
C MET A 177 0.69 -10.91 2.06
N GLU A 178 0.63 -11.98 1.26
CA GLU A 178 1.82 -12.63 0.69
C GLU A 178 2.49 -11.86 -0.47
N TYR A 179 1.88 -10.79 -0.94
CA TYR A 179 2.44 -9.93 -1.99
C TYR A 179 3.24 -8.74 -1.43
N PHE A 180 3.04 -8.39 -0.15
CA PHE A 180 3.69 -7.25 0.50
C PHE A 180 4.91 -7.71 1.30
N ASP A 181 6.09 -7.48 0.75
CA ASP A 181 7.40 -7.74 1.37
C ASP A 181 8.09 -6.48 1.91
N GLY A 182 7.56 -5.30 1.61
CA GLY A 182 8.01 -4.00 2.10
C GLY A 182 7.31 -3.50 3.38
N PRO A 183 7.54 -2.23 3.75
CA PRO A 183 6.95 -1.61 4.93
C PRO A 183 5.41 -1.57 4.90
N LEU A 184 4.77 -1.79 6.05
CA LEU A 184 3.32 -1.68 6.25
C LEU A 184 3.01 -0.57 7.26
N LEU A 185 3.20 0.67 6.84
CA LEU A 185 3.10 1.83 7.72
C LEU A 185 1.64 2.31 7.87
N GLY A 186 1.12 2.19 9.08
CA GLY A 186 -0.18 2.73 9.45
C GLY A 186 -0.09 3.99 10.32
N LYS A 187 -1.18 4.77 10.37
CA LYS A 187 -1.27 6.09 10.99
C LYS A 187 -0.30 7.13 10.40
N ALA A 188 -0.04 7.07 9.10
CA ALA A 188 0.78 8.04 8.37
C ALA A 188 0.05 9.41 8.27
N VAL A 189 0.00 10.13 9.40
CA VAL A 189 -0.66 11.44 9.58
C VAL A 189 0.34 12.38 10.24
N GLY A 190 0.84 13.34 9.48
CA GLY A 190 1.82 14.33 9.95
C GLY A 190 1.79 15.58 9.08
N LEU A 191 2.52 16.63 9.49
CA LEU A 191 2.55 17.92 8.76
C LEU A 191 3.09 17.78 7.33
N GLU A 192 3.97 16.81 7.11
CA GLU A 192 4.58 16.51 5.82
C GLU A 192 3.73 15.57 4.95
N GLY A 193 2.61 15.08 5.49
CA GLY A 193 1.83 14.00 4.89
C GLY A 193 2.60 12.68 4.84
N LYS A 194 2.24 11.83 3.88
CA LYS A 194 2.90 10.54 3.62
C LYS A 194 4.35 10.71 3.13
N ALA A 195 4.66 11.79 2.43
CA ALA A 195 5.97 12.04 1.84
C ALA A 195 7.13 12.02 2.85
N GLY A 196 6.93 12.63 4.04
CA GLY A 196 7.96 12.64 5.09
C GLY A 196 8.27 11.25 5.67
N PHE A 197 7.25 10.39 5.80
CA PHE A 197 7.46 9.01 6.23
C PHE A 197 8.18 8.15 5.17
N ILE A 198 7.98 8.43 3.88
CA ILE A 198 8.72 7.75 2.80
C ILE A 198 10.21 8.15 2.86
N GLU A 199 10.49 9.42 3.13
CA GLU A 199 11.85 9.92 3.37
C GLU A 199 12.49 9.28 4.61
N GLU A 200 11.75 9.15 5.72
CA GLU A 200 12.20 8.44 6.92
C GLU A 200 12.54 6.97 6.62
N LEU A 201 11.69 6.23 5.88
CA LEU A 201 11.94 4.83 5.49
C LEU A 201 13.17 4.65 4.58
N VAL A 202 13.44 5.61 3.68
CA VAL A 202 14.64 5.60 2.83
C VAL A 202 15.89 5.91 3.67
N VAL A 203 15.83 6.90 4.56
CA VAL A 203 16.96 7.31 5.42
C VAL A 203 17.28 6.26 6.50
N ALA A 204 16.27 5.57 7.04
CA ALA A 204 16.43 4.46 7.99
C ALA A 204 17.04 3.21 7.34
N GLY A 205 16.92 3.07 6.01
CA GLY A 205 17.40 1.93 5.25
C GLY A 205 16.41 0.76 5.14
N ASP A 206 15.16 0.94 5.55
CA ASP A 206 14.08 -0.03 5.33
C ASP A 206 13.77 -0.23 3.83
N LEU A 207 14.13 0.78 3.01
CA LEU A 207 14.17 0.71 1.54
C LEU A 207 15.61 0.77 0.99
N GLY A 208 16.60 0.30 1.76
CA GLY A 208 18.03 0.45 1.46
C GLY A 208 18.50 -0.19 0.14
N GLN A 209 17.75 -1.16 -0.41
CA GLN A 209 17.97 -1.73 -1.74
C GLN A 209 17.82 -0.71 -2.89
N LEU A 210 17.18 0.44 -2.63
CA LEU A 210 16.99 1.48 -3.65
C LEU A 210 18.25 2.34 -3.87
N GLY A 211 19.17 2.40 -2.91
CA GLY A 211 20.41 3.20 -2.99
C GLY A 211 20.20 4.70 -2.70
N SER A 212 21.18 5.52 -3.08
CA SER A 212 21.20 6.98 -2.78
C SER A 212 20.08 7.76 -3.45
N GLU A 213 19.60 7.30 -4.61
CA GLU A 213 18.47 7.90 -5.34
C GLU A 213 17.11 7.40 -4.80
N GLY A 214 17.07 6.81 -3.59
CA GLY A 214 15.95 6.00 -3.10
C GLY A 214 14.57 6.62 -3.25
N LEU A 215 14.40 7.90 -2.90
CA LEU A 215 13.15 8.65 -3.07
C LEU A 215 12.63 8.63 -4.51
N ARG A 216 13.50 8.81 -5.50
CA ARG A 216 13.15 8.83 -6.94
C ARG A 216 12.79 7.44 -7.47
N ARG A 217 13.12 6.38 -6.74
CA ARG A 217 12.85 4.98 -7.08
C ARG A 217 11.67 4.39 -6.29
N VAL A 218 10.94 5.24 -5.56
CA VAL A 218 9.64 4.92 -4.94
C VAL A 218 8.52 5.49 -5.81
N LEU A 219 7.50 4.67 -6.04
CA LEU A 219 6.20 5.09 -6.58
C LEU A 219 5.16 5.07 -5.45
N LEU A 220 4.55 6.23 -5.16
CA LEU A 220 3.39 6.35 -4.28
C LEU A 220 2.10 6.27 -5.09
N VAL A 221 1.19 5.37 -4.71
CA VAL A 221 -0.13 5.17 -5.33
C VAL A 221 -1.22 5.51 -4.33
N ASP A 222 -2.07 6.50 -4.62
CA ASP A 222 -2.90 7.18 -3.63
C ASP A 222 -4.20 7.75 -4.24
N ASP A 223 -5.27 7.87 -3.46
CA ASP A 223 -6.49 8.59 -3.87
C ASP A 223 -6.44 10.09 -3.47
N ASP A 224 -5.65 10.45 -2.45
CA ASP A 224 -5.48 11.82 -1.96
C ASP A 224 -4.47 12.62 -2.81
N VAL A 225 -4.98 13.40 -3.76
CA VAL A 225 -4.16 14.26 -4.65
C VAL A 225 -3.29 15.28 -3.91
N ARG A 226 -3.60 15.61 -2.65
CA ARG A 226 -2.79 16.52 -1.83
C ARG A 226 -1.64 15.81 -1.13
N GLU A 227 -1.73 14.50 -0.85
CA GLU A 227 -0.56 13.69 -0.47
C GLU A 227 0.38 13.52 -1.66
N LEU A 228 -0.16 13.24 -2.85
CA LEU A 228 0.62 13.06 -4.08
C LEU A 228 1.37 14.32 -4.49
N ASP A 229 0.76 15.50 -4.44
CA ASP A 229 1.48 16.74 -4.77
C ASP A 229 2.65 17.00 -3.81
N ARG A 230 2.49 16.70 -2.51
CA ARG A 230 3.60 16.74 -1.53
C ARG A 230 4.69 15.71 -1.82
N ALA A 231 4.33 14.49 -2.23
CA ALA A 231 5.29 13.45 -2.58
C ALA A 231 6.08 13.82 -3.86
N ARG A 232 5.38 14.31 -4.89
CA ARG A 232 5.94 14.86 -6.13
C ARG A 232 6.90 16.02 -5.85
N ALA A 233 6.56 16.91 -4.92
CA ALA A 233 7.44 18.01 -4.47
C ALA A 233 8.73 17.54 -3.76
N ARG A 234 8.78 16.30 -3.24
CA ARG A 234 10.01 15.64 -2.73
C ARG A 234 10.70 14.75 -3.77
N GLY A 235 10.25 14.75 -5.03
CA GLY A 235 10.83 13.96 -6.11
C GLY A 235 10.49 12.46 -6.07
N ILE A 236 9.44 12.08 -5.32
CA ILE A 236 8.87 10.73 -5.32
C ILE A 236 7.99 10.58 -6.56
N GLN A 237 7.99 9.42 -7.22
CA GLN A 237 7.10 9.15 -8.36
C GLN A 237 5.67 8.95 -7.85
N VAL A 238 4.66 9.33 -8.65
CA VAL A 238 3.26 9.39 -8.18
C VAL A 238 2.29 8.80 -9.19
N TYR A 239 1.31 8.05 -8.70
CA TYR A 239 0.14 7.65 -9.48
C TYR A 239 -1.13 7.92 -8.69
N ALA A 240 -2.01 8.75 -9.26
CA ALA A 240 -3.31 9.03 -8.69
C ALA A 240 -4.34 7.96 -9.07
N ALA A 241 -4.79 7.21 -8.07
CA ALA A 241 -5.88 6.24 -8.18
C ALA A 241 -7.22 6.95 -8.52
N PRO A 242 -8.25 6.22 -8.98
CA PRO A 242 -9.58 6.78 -9.25
C PRO A 242 -10.19 7.49 -8.02
N GLY A 243 -10.87 8.62 -8.25
CA GLY A 243 -11.44 9.45 -7.16
C GLY A 243 -12.76 8.91 -6.61
N GLU A 244 -13.44 8.09 -7.40
CA GLU A 244 -14.57 7.22 -7.03
C GLU A 244 -14.16 6.07 -6.10
N GLY A 245 -12.87 5.78 -6.01
CA GLY A 245 -12.28 4.74 -5.16
C GLY A 245 -11.89 3.47 -5.93
N GLY A 246 -10.65 3.06 -5.72
CA GLY A 246 -10.12 1.75 -6.08
C GLY A 246 -9.49 1.68 -7.47
N LEU A 247 -8.22 1.25 -7.53
CA LEU A 247 -7.52 0.89 -8.77
C LEU A 247 -8.28 -0.19 -9.56
N GLN A 248 -8.58 0.11 -10.82
CA GLN A 248 -9.22 -0.81 -11.77
C GLN A 248 -8.17 -1.57 -12.60
N ASP A 249 -8.61 -2.51 -13.44
CA ASP A 249 -7.71 -3.23 -14.36
C ASP A 249 -6.94 -2.29 -15.30
N ASP A 250 -7.60 -1.23 -15.79
CA ASP A 250 -6.99 -0.22 -16.68
C ASP A 250 -5.92 0.62 -15.95
N ASP A 251 -6.11 0.92 -14.66
CA ASP A 251 -5.08 1.60 -13.85
C ASP A 251 -3.82 0.75 -13.72
N PHE A 252 -3.97 -0.56 -13.55
CA PHE A 252 -2.82 -1.45 -13.47
C PHE A 252 -2.10 -1.59 -14.82
N GLU A 253 -2.81 -1.57 -15.95
CA GLU A 253 -2.15 -1.52 -17.26
C GLU A 253 -1.42 -0.16 -17.47
N GLU A 254 -2.00 0.97 -17.07
CA GLU A 254 -1.32 2.28 -17.15
C GLU A 254 -0.06 2.33 -16.27
N ILE A 255 -0.14 1.80 -15.04
CA ILE A 255 1.01 1.62 -14.14
C ILE A 255 2.06 0.69 -14.78
N PHE A 256 1.65 -0.44 -15.36
CA PHE A 256 2.57 -1.42 -15.95
C PHE A 256 3.30 -0.84 -17.18
N VAL A 257 2.59 -0.09 -18.03
CA VAL A 257 3.17 0.64 -19.17
C VAL A 257 4.18 1.69 -18.68
N GLY A 258 3.83 2.49 -17.66
CA GLY A 258 4.76 3.47 -17.08
C GLY A 258 6.01 2.85 -16.44
N LEU A 259 5.89 1.63 -15.92
CA LEU A 259 6.99 0.84 -15.36
C LEU A 259 7.80 0.05 -16.41
N GLY A 260 7.38 0.07 -17.69
CA GLY A 260 8.02 -0.71 -18.76
C GLY A 260 7.80 -2.23 -18.65
N LEU A 261 6.79 -2.67 -17.90
CA LEU A 261 6.40 -4.07 -17.79
C LEU A 261 5.59 -4.51 -19.02
N PRO A 262 5.62 -5.81 -19.37
CA PRO A 262 4.67 -6.34 -20.35
C PRO A 262 3.24 -6.18 -19.81
N PRO A 263 2.26 -5.81 -20.67
CA PRO A 263 0.87 -5.77 -20.25
C PRO A 263 0.45 -7.15 -19.76
N THR A 264 -0.31 -7.20 -18.68
CA THR A 264 -0.80 -8.48 -18.15
C THR A 264 -1.71 -9.11 -19.21
N PRO A 265 -1.67 -10.44 -19.42
CA PRO A 265 -2.67 -11.09 -20.25
C PRO A 265 -4.03 -10.92 -19.56
N SER A 266 -4.78 -9.90 -19.98
CA SER A 266 -6.14 -9.65 -19.53
C SER A 266 -6.91 -10.96 -19.62
N GLN A 267 -7.56 -11.35 -18.51
CA GLN A 267 -8.37 -12.55 -18.45
C GLN A 267 -9.66 -12.31 -19.23
N ALA A 268 -9.54 -12.28 -20.56
CA ALA A 268 -10.61 -12.02 -21.51
C ALA A 268 -11.83 -12.86 -21.09
N PRO A 269 -12.92 -12.20 -20.63
CA PRO A 269 -13.85 -12.78 -19.66
C PRO A 269 -14.50 -14.03 -20.24
N ALA A 270 -14.01 -15.19 -19.80
CA ALA A 270 -13.90 -16.43 -20.58
C ALA A 270 -15.09 -16.66 -21.53
N SER A 271 -15.00 -16.07 -22.73
CA SER A 271 -16.18 -15.73 -23.53
C SER A 271 -16.97 -16.98 -23.83
N GLY A 272 -18.15 -17.06 -23.19
CA GLY A 272 -18.87 -18.32 -23.00
C GLY A 272 -18.94 -19.10 -24.29
N ARG A 273 -18.19 -20.22 -24.35
CA ARG A 273 -18.35 -21.25 -25.39
C ARG A 273 -19.71 -21.92 -25.16
N ASN A 274 -20.75 -21.19 -25.55
CA ASN A 274 -22.04 -21.73 -25.92
C ASN A 274 -21.75 -22.66 -27.11
N SER A 275 -21.41 -23.91 -26.79
CA SER A 275 -21.19 -24.95 -27.78
C SER A 275 -22.37 -24.94 -28.74
N PRO A 276 -22.17 -24.77 -30.06
CA PRO A 276 -23.27 -24.83 -31.01
C PRO A 276 -23.84 -26.25 -30.97
N GLY A 277 -24.95 -26.40 -30.25
CA GLY A 277 -25.60 -27.69 -30.07
C GLY A 277 -26.06 -28.21 -31.42
N SER A 278 -25.52 -29.36 -31.84
CA SER A 278 -25.93 -30.03 -33.07
C SER A 278 -27.45 -30.18 -33.09
N GLY A 279 -28.08 -29.73 -34.17
CA GLY A 279 -29.52 -29.48 -34.19
C GLY A 279 -30.38 -30.74 -34.11
N VAL A 280 -31.60 -30.57 -33.61
CA VAL A 280 -32.72 -31.47 -33.87
C VAL A 280 -33.64 -30.79 -34.88
N SER A 281 -33.93 -31.48 -35.99
CA SER A 281 -34.78 -30.97 -37.07
C SER A 281 -36.23 -31.34 -36.85
N SER A 282 -37.14 -30.35 -36.92
CA SER A 282 -38.59 -30.59 -36.98
C SER A 282 -39.36 -29.44 -37.65
N SER A 283 -39.57 -29.62 -38.97
CA SER A 283 -40.70 -29.20 -39.83
C SER A 283 -41.49 -27.88 -39.62
N PRO A 284 -41.80 -27.13 -40.72
CA PRO A 284 -42.63 -25.92 -40.69
C PRO A 284 -44.13 -26.16 -40.95
N LEU A 285 -44.98 -25.22 -40.52
CA LEU A 285 -46.37 -24.99 -41.00
C LEU A 285 -46.72 -23.48 -40.91
N PRO A 286 -47.71 -22.94 -41.68
CA PRO A 286 -47.84 -21.50 -41.95
C PRO A 286 -48.97 -20.72 -41.22
N SER A 287 -48.86 -19.39 -41.30
CA SER A 287 -49.85 -18.27 -41.39
C SER A 287 -51.36 -18.48 -41.15
N PRO A 288 -52.17 -17.46 -40.76
CA PRO A 288 -51.99 -15.99 -40.91
C PRO A 288 -52.18 -15.22 -39.54
N ALA A 289 -52.56 -13.94 -39.36
CA ALA A 289 -53.12 -12.89 -40.25
C ALA A 289 -52.92 -11.41 -39.81
N THR A 290 -53.31 -10.52 -40.72
CA THR A 290 -53.55 -9.05 -40.73
C THR A 290 -54.13 -8.34 -39.48
N MET A 291 -53.63 -7.12 -39.19
CA MET A 291 -54.34 -5.86 -38.79
C MET A 291 -53.26 -4.77 -38.55
N THR A 292 -52.96 -3.75 -39.37
CA THR A 292 -53.68 -2.56 -39.90
C THR A 292 -54.17 -1.53 -38.87
N GLY A 293 -53.57 -0.33 -38.88
CA GLY A 293 -53.98 0.88 -38.13
C GLY A 293 -52.86 1.46 -37.24
N SER A 294 -52.66 2.78 -37.10
CA SER A 294 -53.25 3.93 -37.80
C SER A 294 -52.27 5.15 -37.80
N ARG A 295 -52.67 6.30 -38.38
CA ARG A 295 -51.84 7.49 -38.64
C ARG A 295 -52.10 8.67 -37.68
N GLY A 296 -51.11 9.56 -37.57
CA GLY A 296 -51.21 10.95 -37.03
C GLY A 296 -50.56 11.13 -35.65
N SER A 297 -50.15 12.34 -35.22
CA SER A 297 -49.99 13.63 -35.93
C SER A 297 -49.04 14.53 -35.10
N VAL A 298 -48.01 15.17 -35.67
CA VAL A 298 -47.98 16.59 -36.12
C VAL A 298 -47.88 17.64 -34.98
N VAL A 299 -46.84 18.51 -35.08
CA VAL A 299 -46.69 19.89 -34.54
C VAL A 299 -46.12 20.17 -33.13
N SER A 300 -44.88 20.70 -33.15
CA SER A 300 -44.34 21.90 -32.45
C SER A 300 -43.95 21.97 -30.96
N ARG A 301 -42.70 22.43 -30.76
CA ARG A 301 -42.22 23.53 -29.90
C ARG A 301 -42.99 23.88 -28.61
N THR A 302 -42.25 23.88 -27.50
CA THR A 302 -42.06 25.09 -26.65
C THR A 302 -40.68 25.07 -25.98
N SER A 303 -40.24 26.23 -25.50
CA SER A 303 -38.96 26.45 -24.81
C SER A 303 -39.19 27.08 -23.43
N GLY A 304 -38.35 26.75 -22.45
CA GLY A 304 -38.49 27.17 -21.05
C GLY A 304 -39.22 26.12 -20.19
N THR A 305 -39.12 26.14 -18.86
CA THR A 305 -38.45 27.11 -17.97
C THR A 305 -37.78 26.43 -16.77
N SER A 306 -36.80 27.11 -16.17
CA SER A 306 -36.13 26.76 -14.93
C SER A 306 -37.06 26.69 -13.71
N SER A 307 -36.87 25.71 -12.81
CA SER A 307 -37.10 25.83 -11.35
C SER A 307 -36.40 24.69 -10.58
N PRO A 308 -35.99 24.89 -9.31
CA PRO A 308 -35.18 23.92 -8.56
C PRO A 308 -36.01 22.83 -7.88
N GLY A 309 -35.56 21.58 -7.98
CA GLY A 309 -36.11 20.44 -7.23
C GLY A 309 -35.62 20.45 -5.77
N ILE A 310 -36.55 20.55 -4.82
CA ILE A 310 -36.25 20.66 -3.38
C ILE A 310 -35.75 19.32 -2.81
N CYS A 311 -34.75 19.39 -1.93
CA CYS A 311 -34.22 18.24 -1.20
C CYS A 311 -35.26 17.66 -0.24
N LEU A 312 -35.71 16.43 -0.48
CA LEU A 312 -36.48 15.63 0.48
C LEU A 312 -35.62 14.46 1.00
N GLN A 313 -35.06 14.66 2.18
CA GLN A 313 -34.26 13.66 2.87
C GLN A 313 -35.15 12.50 3.34
N SER A 314 -34.98 11.31 2.75
CA SER A 314 -35.65 10.09 3.21
C SER A 314 -34.98 9.57 4.49
N ALA A 315 -35.34 10.17 5.63
CA ALA A 315 -34.82 9.81 6.94
C ALA A 315 -35.21 8.37 7.33
N ARG A 316 -34.34 7.41 7.06
CA ARG A 316 -34.45 6.04 7.59
C ARG A 316 -33.96 6.01 9.04
N PRO A 317 -34.77 5.55 10.02
CA PRO A 317 -34.32 5.48 11.40
C PRO A 317 -33.27 4.38 11.59
N SER A 318 -32.10 4.76 12.12
CA SER A 318 -31.05 3.81 12.50
C SER A 318 -31.52 2.88 13.63
N PRO A 319 -31.17 1.58 13.60
CA PRO A 319 -31.52 0.66 14.68
C PRO A 319 -30.84 1.07 15.99
N ARG A 320 -31.65 1.37 17.02
CA ARG A 320 -31.20 1.73 18.36
C ARG A 320 -30.75 0.48 19.12
N TRP A 321 -29.46 0.19 19.13
CA TRP A 321 -28.90 -0.89 19.93
C TRP A 321 -28.89 -0.51 21.41
N SER A 322 -29.68 -1.24 22.22
CA SER A 322 -29.75 -1.05 23.67
C SER A 322 -28.50 -1.63 24.36
N HIS A 323 -27.81 -0.83 25.17
CA HIS A 323 -26.72 -1.34 26.01
C HIS A 323 -27.27 -2.22 27.15
N SER A 324 -26.97 -3.52 27.10
CA SER A 324 -27.19 -4.45 28.21
C SER A 324 -26.04 -4.37 29.21
N SER A 325 -26.28 -3.76 30.37
CA SER A 325 -25.34 -3.75 31.50
C SER A 325 -25.22 -5.11 32.17
N GLY A 326 -24.04 -5.44 32.72
CA GLY A 326 -23.90 -6.48 33.75
C GLY A 326 -22.95 -7.63 33.43
N ALA A 327 -21.66 -7.45 33.70
CA ALA A 327 -20.69 -8.54 33.84
C ALA A 327 -19.62 -8.14 34.87
N THR A 328 -19.88 -8.41 36.15
CA THR A 328 -18.99 -8.04 37.25
C THR A 328 -17.88 -9.09 37.41
N SER A 329 -16.64 -8.73 37.06
CA SER A 329 -15.48 -9.62 37.27
C SER A 329 -15.17 -9.79 38.78
N PRO A 330 -14.84 -11.01 39.25
CA PRO A 330 -14.45 -11.24 40.64
C PRO A 330 -13.05 -10.67 40.93
N PRO A 331 -12.74 -10.29 42.18
CA PRO A 331 -11.43 -9.76 42.57
C PRO A 331 -10.37 -10.87 42.65
N SER A 332 -9.20 -10.62 42.08
CA SER A 332 -8.04 -11.51 42.19
C SER A 332 -7.48 -11.57 43.63
N PRO A 333 -6.97 -12.72 44.09
CA PRO A 333 -6.43 -12.87 45.43
C PRO A 333 -5.12 -12.08 45.62
N ARG A 334 -4.95 -11.46 46.79
CA ARG A 334 -3.67 -10.84 47.19
C ARG A 334 -2.66 -11.92 47.58
N ILE A 335 -1.60 -12.08 46.79
CA ILE A 335 -0.43 -12.88 47.18
C ILE A 335 0.54 -11.97 47.95
N SER A 336 0.66 -12.18 49.25
CA SER A 336 1.67 -11.51 50.09
C SER A 336 3.03 -12.15 49.86
N VAL A 337 3.90 -11.49 49.09
CA VAL A 337 5.29 -11.92 48.87
C VAL A 337 6.16 -11.42 50.02
N ALA A 338 6.88 -12.31 50.70
CA ALA A 338 7.78 -11.95 51.79
C ALA A 338 9.08 -11.30 51.26
N SER A 339 9.50 -10.20 51.87
CA SER A 339 10.71 -9.46 51.49
C SER A 339 11.98 -10.16 51.95
N THR A 340 12.66 -10.88 51.04
CA THR A 340 14.00 -11.41 51.27
C THR A 340 15.07 -10.34 50.98
N PRO A 341 16.01 -10.04 51.89
CA PRO A 341 17.05 -9.04 51.65
C PRO A 341 18.09 -9.53 50.63
N LEU A 342 18.46 -8.64 49.69
CA LEU A 342 19.53 -8.90 48.71
C LEU A 342 20.92 -8.64 49.31
N PRO A 343 21.96 -9.42 48.90
CA PRO A 343 23.34 -9.18 49.32
C PRO A 343 23.93 -7.92 48.63
N PRO A 344 24.94 -7.27 49.24
CA PRO A 344 25.55 -6.06 48.69
C PRO A 344 26.35 -6.33 47.41
N LEU A 345 26.19 -5.44 46.43
CA LEU A 345 26.92 -5.49 45.16
C LEU A 345 28.36 -4.96 45.31
N ALA A 346 29.34 -5.78 44.92
CA ALA A 346 30.73 -5.36 44.84
C ALA A 346 30.98 -4.42 43.64
N PRO A 347 31.89 -3.43 43.75
CA PRO A 347 32.14 -2.47 42.67
C PRO A 347 32.83 -3.13 41.47
N ARG A 348 32.23 -3.00 40.28
CA ARG A 348 32.83 -3.46 39.01
C ARG A 348 33.89 -2.47 38.51
N SER A 349 35.13 -2.92 38.42
CA SER A 349 36.23 -2.20 37.76
C SER A 349 35.91 -1.90 36.29
N ARG A 350 36.08 -0.64 35.86
CA ARG A 350 35.97 -0.26 34.45
C ARG A 350 37.21 -0.76 33.67
N PRO A 351 37.06 -1.38 32.49
CA PRO A 351 38.19 -1.68 31.61
C PRO A 351 38.75 -0.39 31.01
N LEU A 352 40.08 -0.30 30.94
CA LEU A 352 40.78 0.87 30.40
C LEU A 352 40.70 0.87 28.86
N VAL A 353 40.02 1.86 28.27
CA VAL A 353 39.95 1.99 26.81
C VAL A 353 41.31 2.44 26.28
N ARG A 354 42.00 1.54 25.58
CA ARG A 354 43.34 1.75 25.03
C ARG A 354 43.27 2.60 23.76
N ALA A 355 43.78 3.83 23.81
CA ALA A 355 43.82 4.73 22.66
C ALA A 355 44.61 4.11 21.48
N ARG A 356 44.10 4.29 20.25
CA ARG A 356 44.83 3.98 19.02
C ARG A 356 45.76 5.14 18.65
N PRO A 357 47.01 4.87 18.22
CA PRO A 357 47.90 5.92 17.71
C PRO A 357 47.43 6.39 16.32
N ALA A 358 47.67 7.67 16.02
CA ALA A 358 47.47 8.21 14.68
C ALA A 358 48.64 7.79 13.76
N SER A 359 48.33 7.17 12.62
CA SER A 359 49.30 6.84 11.57
C SER A 359 49.31 7.93 10.50
N ALA A 360 50.37 8.75 10.46
CA ALA A 360 50.58 9.72 9.40
C ALA A 360 51.14 9.06 8.12
N GLY A 361 50.76 9.60 6.97
CA GLY A 361 51.29 9.23 5.64
C GLY A 361 50.18 9.12 4.58
N ALA A 362 50.43 9.44 3.31
CA ALA A 362 51.57 10.15 2.70
C ALA A 362 51.13 10.70 1.33
N HIS A 363 51.87 11.68 0.78
CA HIS A 363 51.61 12.22 -0.55
C HIS A 363 51.50 11.15 -1.65
N ARG A 364 50.49 11.26 -2.52
CA ARG A 364 50.65 11.06 -3.98
C ARG A 364 49.51 11.69 -4.78
N SER A 365 49.84 12.74 -5.53
CA SER A 365 48.98 13.30 -6.59
C SER A 365 49.38 12.70 -7.95
N PRO A 366 48.44 12.42 -8.84
CA PRO A 366 48.67 12.42 -10.28
C PRO A 366 48.32 13.79 -10.88
N ARG A 367 49.04 14.20 -11.93
CA ARG A 367 48.68 15.33 -12.81
C ARG A 367 47.91 14.80 -14.03
N ARG A 368 47.04 15.64 -14.62
CA ARG A 368 46.82 15.88 -16.09
C ARG A 368 46.56 14.66 -17.01
N SER A 369 45.88 14.75 -18.17
CA SER A 369 45.23 15.85 -18.92
C SER A 369 44.23 15.24 -19.93
N HIS A 370 43.77 16.02 -20.92
CA HIS A 370 42.88 15.66 -22.04
C HIS A 370 41.40 15.61 -21.63
N THR A 371 40.46 16.44 -22.14
CA THR A 371 40.31 17.25 -23.39
C THR A 371 40.10 16.46 -24.67
N HIS A 372 38.83 16.25 -25.04
CA HIS A 372 38.36 16.25 -26.43
C HIS A 372 36.85 16.58 -26.47
N PRO A 373 36.42 17.61 -27.22
CA PRO A 373 35.05 17.78 -27.68
C PRO A 373 34.91 17.33 -29.15
N GLY A 374 33.78 16.68 -29.46
CA GLY A 374 33.43 16.11 -30.77
C GLY A 374 32.44 14.95 -30.55
N ASP A 375 31.42 14.73 -31.38
CA ASP A 375 31.08 15.37 -32.66
C ASP A 375 29.61 15.78 -32.73
N LEU A 376 29.28 16.68 -33.66
CA LEU A 376 27.91 16.81 -34.16
C LEU A 376 27.60 15.61 -35.05
N LEU A 377 26.41 15.03 -34.91
CA LEU A 377 25.77 14.34 -36.04
C LEU A 377 24.44 15.01 -36.37
N LEU A 378 24.44 15.77 -37.46
CA LEU A 378 23.22 16.19 -38.12
C LEU A 378 22.72 15.02 -38.97
N VAL A 379 21.46 14.62 -38.81
CA VAL A 379 20.76 13.70 -39.71
C VAL A 379 19.60 14.47 -40.34
N ALA A 380 19.35 14.19 -41.62
CA ALA A 380 18.53 15.01 -42.53
C ALA A 380 17.02 14.94 -42.26
#